data_AF-A0A7U9SP82-F1
#
_entry.id   AF-A0A7U9SP82-F1
#
_cell.length_a   1.000
_cell.length_b   1.000
_cell.length_c   1.000
_cell.angle_alpha   90.00
_cell.angle_beta   90.00
_cell.angle_gamma   90.00
#
_symmetry.space_group_name_H-M   'P 1'
#
loop_
_entity.id
_entity.type
_entity.pdbx_description
1 polymer ?
#
loop_
_entity_poly.entity_id
_entity_poly.type
_entity_poly.pdbx_seq_one_letter_code
_entity_poly.pdbx_strand_id
1 'polypeptide(L)'
;MDDLITGWKLLELIAKLPMRDWMEQVKKAAGRTYGLIHKSTAAEIHGVKGFLIWDYILYNEITFKDNNENIVSLYRGLSDRETEERWDELVKEFGV
;
A
#
# COMPACT_ATOMS: atom_id res chain seq x y z
N MET A 1 -1.06 -30.93 -3.10
CA MET A 1 0.40 -30.76 -3.31
C MET A 1 0.67 -29.76 -4.44
N ASP A 2 -0.33 -28.93 -4.81
CA ASP A 2 -0.31 -28.05 -5.99
C ASP A 2 -0.16 -26.55 -5.65
N ASP A 3 -0.43 -26.13 -4.41
CA ASP A 3 -0.36 -24.72 -4.02
C ASP A 3 1.09 -24.18 -3.96
N LEU A 4 2.03 -25.00 -3.50
CA LEU A 4 3.45 -24.62 -3.39
C LEU A 4 4.12 -24.42 -4.75
N ILE A 5 3.75 -25.23 -5.76
CA ILE A 5 4.27 -25.15 -7.13
C ILE A 5 3.73 -23.88 -7.83
N THR A 6 2.51 -23.49 -7.50
CA THR A 6 1.87 -22.28 -8.02
C THR A 6 2.50 -21.02 -7.43
N GLY A 7 2.75 -21.02 -6.12
CA GLY A 7 3.40 -19.89 -5.44
C GLY A 7 4.84 -19.65 -5.91
N TRP A 8 5.61 -20.70 -6.16
CA TRP A 8 7.01 -20.55 -6.58
C TRP A 8 7.15 -20.03 -8.03
N LYS A 9 6.29 -20.51 -8.94
CA LYS A 9 6.19 -19.97 -10.31
C LYS A 9 5.72 -18.52 -10.33
N LEU A 10 4.82 -18.16 -9.42
CA LEU A 10 4.38 -16.79 -9.26
C LEU A 10 5.58 -15.92 -8.88
N LEU A 11 6.37 -16.31 -7.88
CA LEU A 11 7.58 -15.59 -7.44
C LEU A 11 8.64 -15.45 -8.55
N GLU A 12 8.84 -16.47 -9.40
CA GLU A 12 9.77 -16.39 -10.53
C GLU A 12 9.30 -15.45 -11.66
N LEU A 13 8.00 -15.43 -11.95
CA LEU A 13 7.40 -14.52 -12.94
C LEU A 13 7.48 -13.08 -12.44
N ILE A 14 7.15 -12.91 -11.17
CA ILE A 14 7.22 -11.70 -10.38
C ILE A 14 8.66 -11.15 -10.37
N ALA A 15 9.69 -11.95 -10.09
CA ALA A 15 11.09 -11.51 -10.09
C ALA A 15 11.62 -10.93 -11.43
N LYS A 16 10.91 -11.15 -12.54
CA LYS A 16 11.32 -10.71 -13.89
C LYS A 16 10.60 -9.44 -14.37
N LEU A 17 9.65 -8.92 -13.59
CA LEU A 17 8.84 -7.76 -13.97
C LEU A 17 9.43 -6.45 -13.41
N PRO A 18 9.30 -5.33 -14.13
CA PRO A 18 9.62 -4.03 -13.57
C PRO A 18 8.76 -3.76 -12.32
N MET A 19 9.38 -3.22 -11.26
CA MET A 19 8.82 -3.06 -9.91
C MET A 19 7.38 -2.50 -9.82
N ARG A 20 6.93 -1.69 -10.79
CA ARG A 20 5.55 -1.19 -10.86
C ARG A 20 4.53 -2.27 -11.27
N ASP A 21 4.80 -3.05 -12.31
CA ASP A 21 3.90 -4.11 -12.80
C ASP A 21 3.82 -5.30 -11.83
N TRP A 22 4.85 -5.44 -10.99
CA TRP A 22 4.97 -6.41 -9.91
C TRP A 22 3.88 -6.25 -8.85
N MET A 23 3.63 -5.01 -8.41
CA MET A 23 2.72 -4.71 -7.32
C MET A 23 1.27 -4.93 -7.69
N GLU A 24 0.87 -4.44 -8.86
CA GLU A 24 -0.49 -4.61 -9.37
C GLU A 24 -0.80 -6.10 -9.49
N GLN A 25 0.18 -6.90 -9.91
CA GLN A 25 0.02 -8.36 -9.98
C GLN A 25 -0.05 -9.03 -8.62
N VAL A 26 0.72 -8.59 -7.61
CA VAL A 26 0.61 -9.14 -6.25
C VAL A 26 -0.70 -8.74 -5.57
N LYS A 27 -1.12 -7.47 -5.66
CA LYS A 27 -2.40 -6.99 -5.16
C LYS A 27 -3.56 -7.73 -5.85
N LYS A 28 -3.49 -7.89 -7.18
CA LYS A 28 -4.49 -8.62 -7.98
C LYS A 28 -4.51 -10.12 -7.69
N ALA A 29 -3.36 -10.77 -7.54
CA ALA A 29 -3.27 -12.20 -7.20
C ALA A 29 -3.75 -12.48 -5.77
N ALA A 30 -3.53 -11.55 -4.84
CA ALA A 30 -4.06 -11.64 -3.48
C ALA A 30 -5.55 -11.28 -3.39
N GLY A 31 -6.15 -10.72 -4.45
CA GLY A 31 -7.51 -10.19 -4.43
C GLY A 31 -7.71 -9.03 -3.45
N ARG A 32 -6.62 -8.32 -3.11
CA ARG A 32 -6.62 -7.29 -2.05
C ARG A 32 -6.12 -5.97 -2.60
N THR A 33 -6.82 -4.91 -2.21
CA THR A 33 -6.47 -3.53 -2.54
C THR A 33 -5.24 -3.03 -1.74
N TYR A 34 -5.01 -3.62 -0.57
CA TYR A 34 -3.91 -3.32 0.35
C TYR A 34 -3.12 -4.58 0.71
N GLY A 35 -1.89 -4.37 1.15
CA GLY A 35 -1.12 -5.39 1.86
C GLY A 35 -1.59 -5.62 3.30
N LEU A 36 -0.64 -5.78 4.20
CA LEU A 36 -0.86 -5.74 5.64
C LEU A 36 -0.98 -4.28 6.08
N ILE A 37 -2.17 -3.87 6.54
CA ILE A 37 -2.36 -2.52 7.07
C ILE A 37 -1.62 -2.39 8.40
N HIS A 38 -0.66 -1.47 8.46
CA HIS A 38 0.11 -1.16 9.65
C HIS A 38 -0.61 -0.10 10.51
N LYS A 39 -1.07 0.99 9.88
CA LYS A 39 -1.83 2.07 10.53
C LYS A 39 -2.91 2.61 9.62
N SER A 40 -3.97 3.16 10.21
CA SER A 40 -5.01 3.91 9.49
C SER A 40 -5.56 5.03 10.37
N THR A 41 -5.84 6.19 9.79
CA THR A 41 -6.54 7.27 10.48
C THR A 41 -7.49 8.00 9.54
N ALA A 42 -8.54 8.62 10.10
CA ALA A 42 -9.39 9.54 9.34
C ALA A 42 -8.56 10.76 8.90
N ALA A 43 -8.81 11.22 7.68
CA ALA A 43 -8.13 12.37 7.12
C ALA A 43 -9.03 13.14 6.15
N GLU A 44 -8.71 14.42 5.94
CA GLU A 44 -9.36 15.28 4.96
C GLU A 44 -8.30 15.98 4.11
N ILE A 45 -8.24 15.65 2.81
CA ILE A 45 -7.30 16.24 1.85
C ILE A 45 -8.11 17.10 0.89
N HIS A 46 -7.83 18.41 0.86
CA HIS A 46 -8.53 19.38 -0.01
C HIS A 46 -10.07 19.32 0.06
N GLY A 47 -10.63 19.13 1.26
CA GLY A 47 -12.08 19.04 1.46
C GLY A 47 -12.69 17.66 1.17
N VAL A 48 -11.88 16.69 0.74
CA VAL A 48 -12.30 15.31 0.52
C VAL A 48 -12.00 14.49 1.76
N LYS A 49 -13.05 13.93 2.37
CA LYS A 49 -12.93 13.04 3.53
C LYS A 49 -12.58 11.63 3.10
N GLY A 50 -11.73 10.99 3.90
CA GLY A 50 -11.29 9.63 3.66
C GLY A 50 -10.41 9.12 4.79
N PHE A 51 -9.53 8.18 4.44
CA PHE A 51 -8.59 7.57 5.35
C PHE A 51 -7.18 7.64 4.79
N LEU A 52 -6.24 8.04 5.63
CA LEU A 52 -4.83 7.71 5.43
C LEU A 52 -4.61 6.28 5.90
N ILE A 53 -3.97 5.48 5.05
CA ILE A 53 -3.72 4.07 5.30
C ILE A 53 -2.25 3.81 4.97
N TRP A 54 -1.51 3.32 5.95
CA TRP A 54 -0.18 2.77 5.73
C TRP A 54 -0.30 1.25 5.65
N ASP A 55 0.05 0.69 4.49
CA ASP A 55 0.13 -0.75 4.26
C ASP A 55 1.52 -1.23 3.84
N TYR A 56 1.76 -2.52 4.06
CA TYR A 56 3.01 -3.20 3.75
C TYR A 56 2.77 -4.48 2.95
N ILE A 57 3.48 -4.62 1.83
CA ILE A 57 3.56 -5.87 1.06
C ILE A 57 5.03 -6.33 1.01
N LEU A 58 5.86 -5.54 0.32
CA LEU A 58 7.33 -5.69 0.28
C LEU A 58 8.05 -4.46 0.82
N TYR A 59 7.34 -3.34 0.86
CA TYR A 59 7.81 -2.04 1.26
C TYR A 59 6.61 -1.29 1.82
N ASN A 60 6.88 -0.20 2.50
CA ASN A 60 5.85 0.63 3.12
C ASN A 60 5.23 1.55 2.09
N GLU A 61 3.90 1.55 2.02
CA GLU A 61 3.11 2.45 1.19
C GLU A 61 2.14 3.22 2.09
N ILE A 62 2.09 4.55 1.96
CA ILE A 62 1.05 5.37 2.56
C ILE A 62 0.11 5.79 1.44
N THR A 63 -1.17 5.47 1.59
CA THR A 63 -2.23 5.81 0.65
C THR A 63 -3.29 6.66 1.31
N PHE A 64 -3.98 7.46 0.50
CA PHE A 64 -5.25 8.07 0.87
C PHE A 64 -6.38 7.36 0.12
N LYS A 65 -7.40 6.91 0.85
CA LYS A 65 -8.63 6.34 0.31
C LYS A 65 -9.80 7.27 0.60
N ASP A 66 -10.45 7.77 -0.44
CA ASP A 66 -11.68 8.55 -0.27
C ASP A 66 -12.92 7.65 -0.07
N ASN A 67 -14.05 8.28 0.26
CA ASN A 67 -15.33 7.57 0.44
C ASN A 67 -15.89 6.94 -0.85
N ASN A 68 -15.37 7.30 -2.02
CA ASN A 68 -15.75 6.73 -3.31
C ASN A 68 -14.82 5.57 -3.74
N GLU A 69 -13.98 5.11 -2.83
CA GLU A 69 -12.96 4.08 -3.06
C GLU A 69 -11.85 4.46 -4.04
N ASN A 70 -11.67 5.76 -4.33
CA ASN A 70 -10.49 6.23 -5.04
C ASN A 70 -9.29 6.17 -4.11
N ILE A 71 -8.18 5.60 -4.62
CA ILE A 71 -6.97 5.40 -3.84
C ILE A 71 -5.82 6.12 -4.51
N VAL A 72 -5.14 6.94 -3.73
CA VAL A 72 -3.96 7.69 -4.16
C VAL A 72 -2.78 7.28 -3.30
N SER A 73 -1.67 6.89 -3.93
CA SER A 73 -0.41 6.61 -3.24
C SER A 73 0.30 7.94 -2.95
N LEU A 74 0.55 8.23 -1.67
CA LEU A 74 1.19 9.46 -1.20
C LEU A 74 2.69 9.26 -0.96
N TYR A 75 3.08 8.07 -0.48
CA TYR A 75 4.48 7.77 -0.19
C TYR A 75 4.78 6.29 -0.37
N ARG A 76 6.04 5.99 -0.75
CA ARG A 76 6.59 4.63 -0.82
C ARG A 76 8.02 4.62 -0.31
N GLY A 77 8.36 3.69 0.57
CA GLY A 77 9.70 3.58 1.13
C GLY A 77 10.01 2.18 1.66
N LEU A 78 11.30 1.84 1.70
CA LEU A 78 11.79 0.58 2.27
C LEU A 78 12.12 0.69 3.76
N SER A 79 12.29 1.91 4.28
CA SER A 79 12.62 2.15 5.69
C SER A 79 11.36 2.42 6.50
N ASP A 80 11.13 1.60 7.53
CA ASP A 80 10.04 1.82 8.48
C ASP A 80 10.18 3.18 9.17
N ARG A 81 11.41 3.56 9.55
CA ARG A 81 11.67 4.83 10.22
C ARG A 81 11.29 6.03 9.35
N GLU A 82 11.74 6.06 8.10
CA GLU A 82 11.40 7.16 7.18
C GLU A 82 9.90 7.16 6.87
N THR A 83 9.27 5.99 6.84
CA THR A 83 7.83 5.91 6.59
C THR A 83 7.01 6.39 7.79
N GLU A 84 7.45 6.08 9.01
CA GLU A 84 6.88 6.62 10.25
C GLU A 84 6.97 8.15 10.28
N GLU A 85 8.13 8.72 9.94
CA GLU A 85 8.32 10.17 9.86
C GLU A 85 7.34 10.81 8.85
N ARG A 86 7.19 10.20 7.66
CA ARG A 86 6.22 10.66 6.66
C ARG A 86 4.77 10.47 7.07
N TRP A 87 4.47 9.39 7.79
CA TRP A 87 3.17 9.14 8.35
C TRP A 87 2.79 10.26 9.32
N ASP A 88 3.68 10.58 10.26
CA ASP A 88 3.44 11.63 11.26
C ASP A 88 3.25 13.01 10.62
N GLU A 89 4.02 13.34 9.58
CA GLU A 89 3.83 14.56 8.78
C GLU A 89 2.43 14.62 8.15
N LEU A 90 2.00 13.55 7.47
CA LEU A 90 0.71 13.48 6.79
C LEU A 90 -0.46 13.49 7.77
N VAL A 91 -0.35 12.79 8.89
CA VAL A 91 -1.39 12.80 9.94
C VAL A 91 -1.50 14.17 10.58
N LYS A 92 -0.38 14.87 10.79
CA LYS A 92 -0.41 16.24 11.32
C LYS A 92 -1.04 17.23 10.34
N GLU A 93 -0.81 17.04 9.04
CA GLU A 93 -1.31 17.94 8.00
C GLU A 93 -2.79 17.70 7.66
N PHE A 94 -3.20 16.43 7.56
CA PHE A 94 -4.50 16.04 7.03
C PHE A 94 -5.38 15.25 7.99
N GLY A 95 -4.86 14.81 9.14
CA GLY A 95 -5.62 14.05 10.13
C GLY A 95 -6.76 14.85 10.74
N VAL A 96 -7.87 14.16 11.06
CA VAL A 96 -9.10 14.74 11.64
C VAL A 96 -9.43 14.08 12.96
#